data_AF-F8PNT7-F1
#
_entry.id   AF-F8PNT7-F1
#
_cell.length_a   1.000
_cell.length_b   1.000
_cell.length_c   1.000
_cell.angle_alpha   90.00
_cell.angle_beta   90.00
_cell.angle_gamma   90.00
#
_symmetry.space_group_name_H-M   'P 1'
#
loop_
_entity.id
_entity.type
_entity.pdbx_description
1 polymer ?
#
loop_
_entity_poly.entity_id
_entity_poly.type
_entity_poly.pdbx_seq_one_letter_code
_entity_poly.pdbx_strand_id
1 'polypeptide(L)'
;MSTNALDPSALISLLPTLLPQSSKTLSSPHDALAALVHTAFSILGFRLLALDDSSPAANFPGNVLPSDWNTHGLVDRTLRYKHDQSSLEFVIKVIKLGQRSLINAIAVEVCSITQPLIQYR
;
A
#
# COMPACT_ATOMS: atom_id res chain seq x y z
N MET A 1 21.53 -9.82 -17.37
CA MET A 1 21.85 -9.46 -15.98
C MET A 1 20.53 -9.27 -15.26
N SER A 2 20.09 -10.24 -14.46
CA SER A 2 18.88 -10.10 -13.65
C SER A 2 19.13 -9.03 -12.59
N THR A 3 18.75 -7.79 -12.89
CA THR A 3 18.75 -6.69 -11.92
C THR A 3 17.83 -7.09 -10.78
N ASN A 4 18.36 -7.21 -9.56
CA ASN A 4 17.54 -7.50 -8.40
C ASN A 4 16.51 -6.36 -8.24
N ALA A 5 15.23 -6.68 -8.39
CA ALA A 5 14.17 -5.67 -8.31
C ALA A 5 14.11 -5.01 -6.92
N LEU A 6 14.56 -5.72 -5.88
CA LEU A 6 14.63 -5.22 -4.50
C LEU A 6 16.03 -4.72 -4.14
N ASP A 7 16.82 -4.29 -5.11
CA ASP A 7 18.09 -3.62 -4.85
C ASP A 7 17.88 -2.37 -3.99
N PRO A 8 18.63 -2.18 -2.88
CA PRO A 8 18.45 -1.04 -1.99
C PRO A 8 18.59 0.31 -2.70
N SER A 9 19.49 0.40 -3.67
CA SER A 9 19.72 1.63 -4.44
C SER A 9 18.53 1.94 -5.34
N ALA A 10 17.97 0.90 -5.98
CA ALA A 10 16.75 1.03 -6.78
C ALA A 10 15.56 1.49 -5.93
N LEU A 11 15.37 0.90 -4.75
CA LEU A 11 14.31 1.29 -3.80
C LEU A 11 14.45 2.76 -3.38
N ILE A 12 15.64 3.18 -2.94
CA ILE A 12 15.89 4.55 -2.49
C ILE A 12 15.73 5.55 -3.64
N SER A 13 16.09 5.17 -4.87
CA SER A 13 15.91 6.03 -6.06
C SER A 13 14.44 6.21 -6.45
N LEU A 14 13.60 5.18 -6.25
CA LEU A 14 12.18 5.21 -6.61
C LEU A 14 11.31 5.90 -5.56
N LEU A 15 11.63 5.73 -4.27
CA LEU A 15 10.82 6.25 -3.16
C LEU A 15 10.39 7.73 -3.33
N PRO A 16 11.27 8.68 -3.74
CA PRO A 16 10.89 10.08 -3.91
C PRO A 16 9.86 10.36 -5.03
N THR A 17 9.65 9.40 -5.93
CA THR A 17 8.68 9.47 -7.03
C THR A 17 7.28 8.98 -6.62
N LEU A 18 7.21 8.13 -5.59
CA LEU A 18 5.98 7.58 -5.04
C LEU A 18 5.41 8.44 -3.90
N LEU A 19 6.21 9.34 -3.34
CA LEU A 19 5.75 10.33 -2.38
C LEU A 19 4.96 11.46 -3.06
N PRO A 20 3.98 12.07 -2.36
CA PRO A 20 3.24 13.19 -2.90
C PRO A 20 4.18 14.38 -3.18
N GLN A 21 4.01 15.01 -4.34
CA GLN A 21 4.82 16.16 -4.73
C GLN A 21 4.63 17.37 -3.79
N SER A 22 3.44 17.49 -3.20
CA SER A 22 3.08 18.56 -2.27
C SER A 22 3.76 18.44 -0.90
N SER A 23 4.12 17.23 -0.47
CA SER A 23 4.74 16.99 0.83
C SER A 23 5.56 15.69 0.83
N LYS A 24 6.88 15.82 0.86
CA LYS A 24 7.81 14.67 0.95
C LYS A 24 8.27 14.40 2.38
N THR A 25 7.53 14.89 3.37
CA THR A 25 7.94 14.79 4.78
C THR A 25 7.53 13.44 5.37
N LEU A 26 8.48 12.85 6.11
CA LEU A 26 8.27 11.66 6.93
C LEU A 26 8.32 12.11 8.38
N SER A 27 7.16 12.21 9.03
CA SER A 27 7.04 12.75 10.38
C SER A 27 7.51 11.76 11.46
N SER A 28 7.53 10.47 11.14
CA SER A 28 7.93 9.42 12.06
C SER A 28 8.75 8.32 11.36
N PRO A 29 9.55 7.54 12.10
CA PRO A 29 10.25 6.38 11.53
C PRO A 29 9.28 5.30 10.99
N HIS A 30 8.04 5.27 11.48
CA HIS A 30 7.02 4.34 10.99
C HIS A 30 6.55 4.74 9.60
N ASP A 31 6.44 6.04 9.32
CA ASP A 31 6.12 6.55 7.99
C ASP A 31 7.24 6.19 7.00
N ALA A 32 8.51 6.22 7.43
CA ALA A 32 9.64 5.79 6.61
C ALA A 32 9.57 4.29 6.26
N LEU A 33 9.24 3.44 7.24
CA LEU A 33 9.03 2.01 7.01
C LEU A 33 7.85 1.76 6.07
N ALA A 34 6.72 2.45 6.28
CA ALA A 34 5.54 2.34 5.43
C ALA A 34 5.84 2.77 3.98
N ALA A 35 6.55 3.90 3.79
CA ALA A 35 6.97 4.37 2.48
C ALA A 35 7.93 3.39 1.78
N LEU A 36 8.85 2.78 2.53
CA LEU A 36 9.78 1.79 1.98
C LEU A 36 9.07 0.49 1.57
N VAL A 37 8.15 0.00 2.41
CA VAL A 37 7.32 -1.17 2.06
C VAL A 37 6.45 -0.85 0.84
N HIS A 38 5.83 0.32 0.80
CA HIS A 38 5.08 0.79 -0.36
C HIS A 38 5.93 0.82 -1.63
N THR A 39 7.17 1.28 -1.54
CA THR A 39 8.11 1.30 -2.67
C THR A 39 8.42 -0.12 -3.15
N ALA A 40 8.69 -1.06 -2.24
CA ALA A 40 8.93 -2.45 -2.59
C ALA A 40 7.72 -3.08 -3.30
N PHE A 41 6.51 -2.86 -2.78
CA PHE A 41 5.28 -3.35 -3.40
C PHE A 41 5.04 -2.72 -4.78
N SER A 42 5.34 -1.43 -4.94
CA SER A 42 5.25 -0.74 -6.22
C SER A 42 6.17 -1.33 -7.27
N ILE A 43 7.44 -1.61 -6.93
CA ILE A 43 8.39 -2.24 -7.86
C ILE A 43 7.94 -3.64 -8.27
N LEU A 44 7.37 -4.38 -7.33
CA LEU A 44 6.85 -5.73 -7.58
C LEU A 44 5.54 -5.73 -8.40
N GLY A 45 4.97 -4.57 -8.72
CA GLY A 45 3.77 -4.45 -9.56
C GLY A 45 2.45 -4.45 -8.77
N PHE A 46 2.50 -4.28 -7.45
CA PHE A 46 1.29 -4.14 -6.64
C PHE A 46 0.72 -2.73 -6.75
N ARG A 47 -0.58 -2.65 -6.99
CA ARG A 47 -1.33 -1.40 -7.05
C ARG A 47 -1.95 -1.10 -5.71
N LEU A 48 -1.75 0.10 -5.20
CA LEU A 48 -2.37 0.64 -4.00
C LEU A 48 -3.87 0.82 -4.28
N LEU A 49 -4.70 0.43 -3.33
CA LEU A 49 -6.16 0.52 -3.38
C LEU A 49 -6.73 1.46 -2.33
N ALA A 50 -6.17 1.46 -1.13
CA ALA A 50 -6.65 2.29 -0.02
C ALA A 50 -5.57 2.42 1.06
N LEU A 51 -5.75 3.41 1.94
CA LEU A 51 -4.86 3.72 3.07
C LEU A 51 -5.45 3.29 4.43
N ASP A 52 -6.57 2.57 4.40
CA ASP A 52 -7.29 2.09 5.57
C ASP A 52 -8.11 0.83 5.21
N ASP A 53 -8.66 0.13 6.19
CA ASP A 53 -9.42 -1.11 5.99
C ASP A 53 -10.82 -0.89 5.41
N SER A 54 -11.40 0.29 5.54
CA SER A 54 -12.84 0.53 5.31
C SER A 54 -13.14 1.27 4.00
N SER A 55 -12.21 2.09 3.52
CA SER A 55 -12.40 2.88 2.31
C SER A 55 -12.58 1.99 1.08
N PRO A 56 -13.41 2.44 0.13
CA PRO A 56 -13.53 1.76 -1.16
C PRO A 56 -12.18 1.77 -1.88
N ALA A 57 -11.94 0.74 -2.69
CA ALA A 57 -10.78 0.68 -3.55
C ALA A 57 -10.77 1.86 -4.52
N ALA A 58 -9.74 2.71 -4.42
CA ALA A 58 -9.46 3.82 -5.30
C ALA A 58 -8.31 3.46 -6.25
N ASN A 59 -8.23 4.18 -7.37
CA ASN A 59 -7.12 4.04 -8.31
C ASN A 59 -6.10 5.16 -8.06
N PHE A 60 -4.88 4.79 -7.66
CA PHE A 60 -3.77 5.72 -7.48
C PHE A 60 -2.86 5.67 -8.72
N PRO A 61 -2.92 6.67 -9.62
CA PRO A 61 -2.15 6.66 -10.84
C PRO A 61 -0.65 6.65 -10.52
N GLY A 62 0.08 5.69 -11.09
CA GLY A 62 1.52 5.53 -10.84
C GLY A 62 1.87 5.13 -9.41
N ASN A 63 0.91 4.62 -8.63
CA ASN A 63 1.08 4.24 -7.23
C ASN A 63 1.53 5.39 -6.31
N VAL A 64 1.31 6.64 -6.69
CA VAL A 64 1.72 7.78 -5.88
C VAL A 64 0.81 7.90 -4.66
N LEU A 65 1.41 8.03 -3.48
CA LEU A 65 0.70 8.24 -2.22
C LEU A 65 0.00 9.61 -2.24
N PRO A 66 -1.27 9.70 -1.79
CA PRO A 66 -2.00 10.96 -1.71
C PRO A 66 -1.43 11.86 -0.60
N SER A 67 -1.71 13.15 -0.62
CA SER A 67 -1.23 14.13 0.38
C SER A 67 -1.49 13.70 1.82
N ASP A 68 -2.61 13.04 2.07
CA ASP A 68 -3.12 12.75 3.41
C ASP A 68 -2.64 11.40 3.96
N TRP A 69 -1.73 10.71 3.26
CA TRP A 69 -1.28 9.36 3.61
C TRP A 69 -0.59 9.26 4.99
N ASN A 70 0.06 10.33 5.41
CA ASN A 70 0.79 10.41 6.68
C ASN A 70 0.00 11.18 7.77
N THR A 71 -1.26 11.53 7.51
CA THR A 71 -2.06 12.38 8.41
C THR A 71 -2.96 11.56 9.34
N HIS A 72 -3.37 10.36 8.89
CA HIS A 72 -4.27 9.48 9.64
C HIS A 72 -3.51 8.63 10.67
N GLY A 73 -3.70 8.88 11.96
CA GLY A 73 -3.17 8.04 13.05
C GLY A 73 -1.66 8.19 13.28
N LEU A 74 -1.26 8.45 14.52
CA LEU A 74 0.16 8.55 14.91
C LEU A 74 0.81 7.18 15.16
N VAL A 75 0.00 6.11 15.20
CA VAL A 75 0.40 4.80 15.73
C VAL A 75 0.42 3.73 14.65
N ASP A 76 -0.48 3.77 13.67
CA ASP A 76 -0.61 2.74 12.65
C ASP A 76 -0.74 3.31 11.24
N ARG A 77 -0.17 2.60 10.27
CA ARG A 77 -0.27 2.87 8.83
C ARG A 77 -0.78 1.63 8.14
N THR A 78 -1.93 1.73 7.50
CA THR A 78 -2.53 0.64 6.74
C THR A 78 -2.41 0.93 5.25
N LEU A 79 -2.03 -0.08 4.47
CA LEU A 79 -1.88 0.01 3.03
C LEU A 79 -2.52 -1.22 2.41
N ARG A 80 -3.50 -1.02 1.54
CA ARG A 80 -4.18 -2.09 0.81
C ARG A 80 -3.69 -2.14 -0.62
N TYR A 81 -3.39 -3.34 -1.08
CA TYR A 81 -2.85 -3.59 -2.41
C TYR A 81 -3.64 -4.65 -3.16
N LYS A 82 -3.51 -4.60 -4.48
CA LYS A 82 -3.94 -5.65 -5.40
C LYS A 82 -2.84 -5.93 -6.42
N HIS A 83 -2.79 -7.16 -6.90
CA HIS A 83 -1.80 -7.59 -7.87
C HIS A 83 -2.48 -8.23 -9.07
N ASP A 84 -2.01 -7.97 -10.29
CA ASP A 84 -2.68 -8.49 -11.49
C ASP A 84 -2.60 -10.01 -11.64
N GLN A 85 -1.65 -10.64 -10.95
CA GLN A 85 -1.48 -12.10 -10.95
C GLN A 85 -2.34 -12.79 -9.88
N SER A 86 -3.12 -12.05 -9.08
CA SER A 86 -3.93 -12.62 -8.00
C SER A 86 -5.28 -11.91 -7.86
N SER A 87 -6.33 -12.67 -7.52
CA SER A 87 -7.64 -12.10 -7.17
C SER A 87 -7.71 -11.66 -5.69
N LEU A 88 -6.62 -11.80 -4.94
CA LEU A 88 -6.53 -11.43 -3.53
C LEU A 88 -6.23 -9.95 -3.35
N GLU A 89 -6.72 -9.39 -2.25
CA GLU A 89 -6.26 -8.10 -1.73
C GLU A 89 -5.26 -8.33 -0.60
N PHE A 90 -4.18 -7.54 -0.60
CA PHE A 90 -3.13 -7.64 0.41
C PHE A 90 -3.23 -6.42 1.32
N VAL A 91 -3.41 -6.65 2.63
CA VAL A 91 -3.46 -5.58 3.63
C VAL A 91 -2.17 -5.61 4.43
N ILE A 92 -1.43 -4.52 4.40
CA ILE A 92 -0.20 -4.32 5.17
C ILE A 92 -0.47 -3.29 6.25
N LYS A 93 -0.09 -3.61 7.49
CA LYS A 93 -0.16 -2.69 8.63
C LYS A 93 1.20 -2.51 9.26
N VAL A 94 1.67 -1.29 9.33
CA VAL A 94 2.87 -0.89 10.07
C VAL A 94 2.43 -0.20 11.34
N ILE A 95 2.67 -0.82 12.49
CA ILE A 95 2.15 -0.39 13.79
C ILE A 95 3.31 -0.12 14.74
N LYS A 96 3.25 1.01 15.45
CA LYS A 96 4.16 1.35 16.54
C LYS A 96 3.74 0.62 17.81
N LEU A 97 4.63 -0.23 18.33
CA LEU A 97 4.45 -0.93 19.60
C LEU A 97 5.56 -0.56 20.58
N GLY A 98 5.32 0.50 21.36
CA GLY A 98 6.31 1.05 22.29
C GLY A 98 7.57 1.56 21.57
N GLN A 99 8.69 0.85 21.76
CA GLN A 99 9.98 1.13 21.11
C GLN A 99 10.23 0.26 19.87
N ARG A 100 9.28 -0.58 19.47
CA ARG A 100 9.39 -1.49 18.33
C ARG A 100 8.35 -1.15 17.28
N SER A 101 8.59 -1.58 16.05
CA SER A 101 7.64 -1.51 14.95
C SER A 101 7.21 -2.91 14.57
N LEU A 102 5.91 -3.14 14.44
CA LEU A 102 5.33 -4.39 13.98
C LEU A 102 4.82 -4.19 12.56
N ILE A 103 5.24 -5.06 11.63
CA ILE A 103 4.75 -5.07 10.26
C ILE A 103 3.92 -6.35 10.10
N ASN A 104 2.62 -6.19 9.92
CA ASN A 104 1.70 -7.29 9.62
C ASN A 104 1.31 -7.24 8.15
N ALA A 105 1.18 -8.39 7.51
CA ALA A 105 0.69 -8.50 6.14
C ALA A 105 -0.27 -9.69 6.05
N ILE A 106 -1.44 -9.46 5.50
CA ILE A 106 -2.45 -10.51 5.27
C ILE A 106 -2.91 -10.46 3.82
N ALA A 107 -3.27 -11.62 3.27
CA ALA A 107 -3.98 -11.72 2.01
C ALA A 107 -5.44 -12.05 2.30
N VAL A 108 -6.36 -11.29 1.72
CA VAL A 108 -7.80 -11.38 1.93
C VAL A 108 -8.45 -11.77 0.62
N GLU A 109 -9.25 -12.82 0.65
CA GLU A 109 -10.09 -13.21 -0.48
C GLU A 109 -11.27 -12.25 -0.61
N VAL A 110 -11.36 -11.56 -1.75
CA VAL A 110 -12.50 -10.71 -2.06
C VAL A 110 -13.52 -11.54 -2.81
N CYS A 111 -14.49 -12.09 -2.07
CA CYS A 111 -15.65 -12.72 -2.67
C CYS A 111 -16.53 -11.63 -3.31
N SER A 112 -16.43 -11.49 -4.64
CA SER A 112 -17.36 -10.67 -5.40
C SER A 112 -18.67 -11.45 -5.50
N ILE A 113 -19.58 -11.22 -4.54
CA ILE A 113 -20.95 -11.75 -4.64
C ILE A 113 -21.58 -11.13 -5.89
N THR A 114 -21.54 -11.88 -6.98
CA THR A 114 -22.29 -11.55 -8.20
C THR A 114 -23.75 -11.70 -7.81
N GLN A 115 -24.47 -10.59 -7.67
CA GLN A 115 -25.92 -10.64 -7.50
C GLN A 115 -26.49 -11.44 -8.69
N PRO A 116 -27.24 -12.54 -8.46
CA PRO A 116 -27.94 -13.19 -9.55
C PRO A 116 -28.96 -12.20 -10.11
N LEU A 117 -28.81 -11.85 -11.39
CA LEU A 117 -29.82 -11.15 -12.16
C LEU A 117 -31.07 -12.03 -12.20
N ILE A 118 -32.02 -11.77 -11.30
CA ILE A 118 -33.38 -12.31 -11.39
C ILE A 118 -34.05 -11.56 -12.53
N GLN A 119 -33.91 -12.07 -13.76
CA GLN A 119 -34.76 -11.70 -14.89
C GLN A 119 -36.14 -12.33 -14.63
N TYR A 120 -37.10 -11.50 -14.25
CA TYR A 120 -38.52 -11.86 -14.19
C TYR A 120 -39.03 -12.03 -15.64
N ARG A 121 -39.48 -13.23 -15.99
CA ARG A 121 -40.32 -13.49 -17.17
C ARG A 121 -41.71 -13.89 -16.71
#